data_AF-A0A7C1C1H6-F1
#
_entry.id   AF-A0A7C1C1H6-F1
#
_cell.length_a   1.000
_cell.length_b   1.000
_cell.length_c   1.000
_cell.angle_alpha   90.00
_cell.angle_beta   90.00
_cell.angle_gamma   90.00
#
_symmetry.space_group_name_H-M   'P 1'
#
loop_
_entity.id
_entity.type
_entity.pdbx_description
1 polymer ?
#
loop_
_entity_poly.entity_id
_entity_poly.type
_entity_poly.pdbx_seq_one_letter_code
_entity_poly.pdbx_strand_id
1 'polypeptide(L)'
;MVMDPSTTKYMIRAHIKAEGIVEKPDVIGAIFGQTEGLLGEELDLRDLQKSARVGRIEVEIEQKDGKSEGTILLPTSLDKVETAILAAALESVDRVGPCKAKITIEKIEDVRVAKRRKVIERAKELLAEIIEESREEGESISESVRQAVQAEEIVTYGPDHCPAGPNIDKSDSIIIVEGRRDVLNLLKHGVKNVIAVEGTSIPQTIIELSKEKITTAFVDGDRGGELILRELLQVAEIDFVARAPPTREVEELPYKLIMKALKNKIPAEQYADMYNIEIKKKERPQAPEVQEKAPAKPKESKFVLSSEQERYKNILHDISGTLKAVLLNKDGKEIKKIPVRELTDDLKKISDVYTVVFDGVVTQRLLDIASDRGISNIVGIKLGNVIKKPTSVRVLTKDQLE
;
A
#
# COMPACT_ATOMS: atom_id res chain seq x y z
N MET A 1 12.83 -45.67 -9.47
CA MET A 1 13.03 -44.23 -9.73
C MET A 1 13.64 -43.59 -8.49
N VAL A 2 14.68 -42.77 -8.64
CA VAL A 2 15.25 -41.99 -7.53
C VAL A 2 14.39 -40.74 -7.40
N MET A 3 13.86 -40.47 -6.22
CA MET A 3 13.11 -39.25 -5.95
C MET A 3 14.05 -38.06 -6.21
N ASP A 4 13.65 -37.14 -7.09
CA ASP A 4 14.41 -35.92 -7.33
C ASP A 4 14.47 -35.11 -6.01
N PRO A 5 15.66 -34.71 -5.52
CA PRO A 5 15.79 -33.83 -4.36
C PRO A 5 14.94 -32.54 -4.45
N SER A 6 14.45 -32.18 -5.63
CA SER A 6 13.54 -31.06 -5.88
C SER A 6 12.12 -31.23 -5.31
N THR A 7 11.61 -32.47 -5.18
CA THR A 7 10.21 -32.73 -4.77
C THR A 7 10.02 -32.95 -3.27
N THR A 8 11.11 -33.12 -2.52
CA THR A 8 11.08 -33.27 -1.06
C THR A 8 10.48 -32.02 -0.40
N LYS A 9 9.41 -32.22 0.37
CA LYS A 9 8.76 -31.17 1.17
C LYS A 9 9.23 -31.20 2.61
N TYR A 10 9.34 -32.39 3.19
CA TYR A 10 9.76 -32.59 4.58
C TYR A 10 10.90 -33.60 4.66
N MET A 11 11.76 -33.44 5.66
CA MET A 11 12.80 -34.39 6.04
C MET A 11 12.54 -34.83 7.47
N ILE A 12 12.26 -36.11 7.67
CA ILE A 12 12.16 -36.70 9.00
C ILE A 12 13.57 -37.11 9.41
N ARG A 13 14.06 -36.58 10.54
CA ARG A 13 15.31 -36.99 11.17
C ARG A 13 14.99 -37.76 12.43
N ALA A 14 15.48 -38.98 12.51
CA ALA A 14 15.31 -39.86 13.65
C ALA A 14 16.64 -40.42 14.10
N HIS A 15 16.74 -40.70 15.39
CA HIS A 15 17.89 -41.28 16.04
C HIS A 15 17.58 -42.73 16.42
N ILE A 16 18.51 -43.66 16.18
CA ILE A 16 18.35 -45.07 16.52
C ILE A 16 19.42 -45.53 17.52
N LYS A 17 18.99 -46.29 18.53
CA LYS A 17 19.85 -47.02 19.47
C LYS A 17 19.50 -48.50 19.46
N ALA A 18 20.47 -49.37 19.25
CA ALA A 18 20.28 -50.82 19.30
C ALA A 18 21.21 -51.48 20.32
N GLU A 19 20.68 -52.45 21.07
CA GLU A 19 21.39 -53.27 22.06
C GLU A 19 22.17 -54.41 21.38
N GLY A 20 22.97 -54.08 20.38
CA GLY A 20 23.80 -55.04 19.66
C GLY A 20 24.38 -54.45 18.38
N ILE A 21 25.09 -55.29 17.63
CA ILE A 21 25.68 -54.93 16.34
C ILE A 21 24.61 -55.09 15.27
N VAL A 22 24.23 -53.98 14.63
CA VAL A 22 23.28 -53.97 13.52
C VAL A 22 23.90 -53.26 12.31
N GLU A 23 23.54 -53.72 11.12
CA GLU A 23 23.96 -53.09 9.88
C GLU A 23 22.84 -52.24 9.26
N LYS A 24 23.22 -51.39 8.30
CA LYS A 24 22.28 -50.56 7.54
C LYS A 24 21.13 -51.37 6.91
N PRO A 25 21.35 -52.54 6.28
CA PRO A 25 20.26 -53.34 5.73
C PRO A 25 19.26 -53.82 6.79
N ASP A 26 19.71 -54.12 8.01
CA ASP A 26 18.84 -54.56 9.10
C ASP A 26 17.87 -53.47 9.53
N VAL A 27 18.36 -52.23 9.66
CA VAL A 27 17.52 -51.07 10.03
C VAL A 27 16.47 -50.81 8.96
N ILE A 28 16.86 -50.83 7.69
CA ILE A 28 15.94 -50.64 6.58
C ILE A 28 14.89 -51.76 6.56
N GLY A 29 15.34 -53.02 6.70
CA GLY A 29 14.45 -54.18 6.73
C GLY A 29 13.44 -54.13 7.87
N ALA A 30 13.89 -53.71 9.06
CA ALA A 30 13.03 -53.56 10.23
C ALA A 30 11.98 -52.45 10.04
N ILE A 31 12.38 -51.30 9.50
CA ILE A 31 11.46 -50.19 9.21
C ILE A 31 10.37 -50.66 8.25
N PHE A 32 10.74 -51.22 7.09
CA PHE A 32 9.73 -51.68 6.14
C PHE A 32 8.88 -52.82 6.73
N GLY A 33 9.49 -53.81 7.38
CA GLY A 33 8.76 -54.97 7.89
C GLY A 33 7.78 -54.66 9.02
N GLN A 34 8.14 -53.76 9.95
CA GLN A 34 7.29 -53.46 11.11
C GLN A 34 6.28 -52.34 10.85
N THR A 35 6.50 -51.49 9.84
CA THR A 35 5.53 -50.46 9.46
C THR A 35 4.52 -50.95 8.41
N GLU A 36 4.82 -52.05 7.71
CA GLU A 36 3.92 -52.67 6.74
C GLU A 36 2.62 -53.13 7.41
N GLY A 37 1.48 -52.70 6.85
CA GLY A 37 0.15 -53.01 7.37
C GLY A 37 -0.33 -52.20 8.59
N LEU A 38 0.51 -51.35 9.20
CA LEU A 38 0.10 -50.49 10.33
C LEU A 38 -0.66 -49.22 9.88
N LEU A 39 -0.32 -48.69 8.71
CA LEU A 39 -0.75 -47.35 8.27
C LEU A 39 -1.85 -47.36 7.19
N GLY A 40 -2.36 -48.54 6.84
CA GLY A 40 -3.27 -48.71 5.69
C GLY A 40 -2.54 -48.64 4.33
N GLU A 41 -3.25 -48.95 3.25
CA GLU A 41 -2.67 -49.06 1.91
C GLU A 41 -2.14 -47.72 1.36
N GLU A 42 -2.73 -46.58 1.75
CA GLU A 42 -2.35 -45.27 1.24
C GLU A 42 -1.03 -44.72 1.81
N LEU A 43 -0.63 -45.22 2.98
CA LEU A 43 0.58 -44.79 3.70
C LEU A 43 1.63 -45.91 3.83
N ASP A 44 1.49 -46.99 3.07
CA ASP A 44 2.50 -48.05 3.02
C ASP A 44 3.84 -47.51 2.48
N LEU A 45 4.92 -47.72 3.23
CA LEU A 45 6.24 -47.19 2.88
C LEU A 45 6.77 -47.69 1.54
N ARG A 46 6.48 -48.95 1.14
CA ARG A 46 6.96 -49.50 -0.14
C ARG A 46 6.22 -48.84 -1.30
N ASP A 47 4.92 -48.66 -1.19
CA ASP A 47 4.11 -48.06 -2.25
C ASP A 47 4.32 -46.55 -2.33
N LEU A 48 4.52 -45.88 -1.20
CA LEU A 48 4.96 -44.48 -1.15
C LEU A 48 6.34 -44.29 -1.80
N GLN A 49 7.24 -45.25 -1.66
CA GLN A 49 8.55 -45.20 -2.31
C GLN A 49 8.47 -45.48 -3.82
N LYS A 50 7.63 -46.44 -4.26
CA LYS A 50 7.36 -46.70 -5.69
C LYS A 50 6.71 -45.51 -6.40
N SER A 51 5.76 -44.87 -5.74
CA SER A 51 5.06 -43.67 -6.22
C SER A 51 5.89 -42.39 -6.09
N ALA A 52 7.14 -42.48 -5.61
CA ALA A 52 8.04 -41.36 -5.39
C ALA A 52 7.44 -40.26 -4.50
N ARG A 53 6.59 -40.63 -3.53
CA ARG A 53 6.08 -39.76 -2.45
C ARG A 53 6.98 -39.79 -1.21
N VAL A 54 7.72 -40.88 -1.03
CA VAL A 54 8.78 -41.04 -0.03
C VAL A 54 10.08 -41.41 -0.74
N GLY A 55 11.19 -40.84 -0.31
CA GLY A 55 12.49 -41.09 -0.91
C GLY A 55 13.19 -42.32 -0.34
N ARG A 56 14.51 -42.39 -0.53
CA ARG A 56 15.32 -43.47 0.05
C ARG A 56 15.54 -43.22 1.53
N ILE A 57 15.44 -44.26 2.33
CA ILE A 57 15.81 -44.21 3.75
C ILE A 57 17.33 -44.19 3.81
N GLU A 58 17.89 -43.09 4.28
CA GLU A 58 19.31 -42.96 4.54
C GLU A 58 19.56 -43.28 6.01
N VAL A 59 20.50 -44.19 6.23
CA VAL A 59 20.86 -44.65 7.57
C VAL A 59 22.37 -44.59 7.68
N GLU A 60 22.84 -43.95 8.73
CA GLU A 60 24.23 -43.90 9.18
C GLU A 60 24.30 -44.53 10.57
N ILE A 61 25.12 -45.56 10.74
CA ILE A 61 25.25 -46.30 11.99
C ILE A 61 26.71 -46.35 12.37
N GLU A 62 27.00 -46.03 13.62
CA GLU A 62 28.28 -46.25 14.28
C GLU A 62 28.15 -47.34 15.33
N GLN A 63 29.21 -48.11 15.50
CA GLN A 63 29.28 -49.16 16.52
C GLN A 63 30.24 -48.72 17.62
N LYS A 64 29.76 -48.70 18.87
CA LYS A 64 30.55 -48.38 20.07
C LYS A 64 30.17 -49.34 21.19
N ASP A 65 31.18 -49.98 21.80
CA ASP A 65 31.02 -50.89 22.95
C ASP A 65 29.97 -52.00 22.78
N GLY A 66 29.89 -52.59 21.59
CA GLY A 66 28.93 -53.65 21.27
C GLY A 66 27.48 -53.19 21.13
N LYS A 67 27.22 -51.87 21.16
CA LYS A 67 25.94 -51.24 20.83
C LYS A 67 26.08 -50.47 19.52
N SER A 68 24.96 -50.28 18.84
CA SER A 68 24.91 -49.49 17.61
C SER A 68 24.06 -48.25 17.84
N GLU A 69 24.58 -47.12 17.40
CA GLU A 69 23.92 -45.82 17.47
C GLU A 69 23.98 -45.16 16.10
N GLY A 70 22.90 -44.50 15.69
CA GLY A 70 22.84 -44.00 14.32
C GLY A 70 21.77 -42.96 14.09
N THR A 71 21.82 -42.37 12.90
CA THR A 71 20.84 -41.41 12.41
C THR A 71 20.13 -41.97 11.18
N ILE A 72 18.83 -41.72 11.12
CA ILE A 72 17.93 -42.10 10.03
C ILE A 72 17.36 -40.82 9.44
N LEU A 73 17.46 -40.68 8.12
CA LEU A 73 16.92 -39.57 7.35
C LEU A 73 15.91 -40.13 6.34
N LEU A 74 14.67 -39.62 6.41
CA LEU A 74 13.60 -39.98 5.51
C LEU A 74 13.02 -38.75 4.81
N PRO A 75 13.36 -38.52 3.52
CA PRO A 75 12.77 -37.46 2.74
C PRO A 75 11.34 -37.83 2.30
N THR A 76 10.39 -36.91 2.43
CA THR A 76 8.99 -37.10 2.03
C THR A 76 8.47 -35.90 1.23
N SER A 77 7.57 -36.13 0.28
CA SER A 77 6.77 -35.09 -0.41
C SER A 77 5.31 -35.06 0.06
N LEU A 78 5.03 -35.77 1.16
CA LEU A 78 3.72 -35.89 1.80
C LEU A 78 3.28 -34.57 2.42
N ASP A 79 2.02 -34.49 2.84
CA ASP A 79 1.55 -33.36 3.64
C ASP A 79 2.04 -33.44 5.10
N LYS A 80 1.69 -32.43 5.91
CA LYS A 80 2.16 -32.37 7.30
C LYS A 80 1.61 -33.50 8.17
N VAL A 81 0.37 -33.91 7.93
CA VAL A 81 -0.35 -34.89 8.75
C VAL A 81 0.16 -36.28 8.41
N GLU A 82 0.20 -36.63 7.12
CA GLU A 82 0.77 -37.87 6.59
C GLU A 82 2.23 -38.04 7.02
N THR A 83 3.04 -36.97 6.95
CA THR A 83 4.45 -37.00 7.39
C THR A 83 4.57 -37.26 8.90
N ALA A 84 3.69 -36.67 9.72
CA ALA A 84 3.70 -36.89 11.17
C ALA A 84 3.29 -38.32 11.54
N ILE A 85 2.28 -38.87 10.85
CA ILE A 85 1.86 -40.27 11.02
C ILE A 85 3.01 -41.21 10.64
N LEU A 86 3.69 -40.95 9.52
CA LEU A 86 4.82 -41.75 9.09
C LEU A 86 6.00 -41.68 10.08
N ALA A 87 6.27 -40.51 10.65
CA ALA A 87 7.28 -40.34 11.68
C ALA A 87 6.93 -41.15 12.95
N ALA A 88 5.67 -41.13 13.38
CA ALA A 88 5.22 -41.93 14.52
C ALA A 88 5.35 -43.44 14.25
N ALA A 89 5.10 -43.89 13.03
CA ALA A 89 5.27 -45.28 12.62
C ALA A 89 6.74 -45.72 12.62
N LEU A 90 7.65 -44.84 12.19
CA LEU A 90 9.08 -45.07 12.32
C LEU A 90 9.49 -45.21 13.79
N GLU A 91 8.90 -44.41 14.68
CA GLU A 91 9.18 -44.46 16.11
C GLU A 91 8.66 -45.74 16.79
N SER A 92 7.63 -46.39 16.23
CA SER A 92 7.08 -47.64 16.79
C SER A 92 7.96 -48.88 16.55
N VAL A 93 9.01 -48.78 15.74
CA VAL A 93 9.94 -49.89 15.48
C VAL A 93 10.78 -50.17 16.72
N ASP A 94 10.61 -51.36 17.30
CA ASP A 94 11.21 -51.75 18.60
C ASP A 94 12.31 -52.82 18.47
N ARG A 95 12.53 -53.34 17.26
CA ARG A 95 13.50 -54.40 16.98
C ARG A 95 14.17 -54.20 15.64
N VAL A 96 15.49 -54.37 15.57
CA VAL A 96 16.28 -54.32 14.33
C VAL A 96 17.13 -55.58 14.24
N GLY A 97 16.92 -56.36 13.19
CA GLY A 97 17.53 -57.69 13.08
C GLY A 97 17.20 -58.55 14.31
N PRO A 98 18.21 -59.15 14.98
CA PRO A 98 18.01 -59.91 16.22
C PRO A 98 17.95 -59.04 17.49
N CYS A 99 18.26 -57.74 17.40
CA CYS A 99 18.49 -56.88 18.55
C CYS A 99 17.29 -55.99 18.88
N LYS A 100 17.08 -55.70 20.17
CA LYS A 100 16.14 -54.64 20.57
C LYS A 100 16.69 -53.29 20.17
N ALA A 101 15.82 -52.44 19.64
CA ALA A 101 16.17 -51.11 19.21
C ALA A 101 15.13 -50.09 19.68
N LYS A 102 15.54 -48.83 19.77
CA LYS A 102 14.66 -47.70 20.01
C LYS A 102 14.96 -46.64 18.98
N ILE A 103 13.95 -46.31 18.18
CA ILE A 103 13.97 -45.15 17.29
C ILE A 103 13.32 -43.99 18.04
N THR A 104 13.84 -42.78 17.85
CA THR A 104 13.28 -41.55 18.43
C THR A 104 13.31 -40.46 17.40
N ILE A 105 12.18 -39.81 17.14
CA ILE A 105 12.11 -38.71 16.17
C ILE A 105 12.77 -37.48 16.78
N GLU A 106 13.83 -36.97 16.14
CA GLU A 106 14.51 -35.76 16.61
C GLU A 106 13.74 -34.51 16.14
N LYS A 107 13.40 -34.47 14.85
CA LYS A 107 12.67 -33.37 14.23
C LYS A 107 12.15 -33.72 12.84
N ILE A 108 11.12 -32.99 12.42
CA ILE A 108 10.60 -32.97 11.05
C ILE A 108 10.86 -31.58 10.46
N GLU A 109 11.73 -31.49 9.45
CA GLU A 109 12.16 -30.22 8.85
C GLU A 109 11.43 -29.95 7.52
N ASP A 110 10.84 -28.77 7.35
CA ASP A 110 10.38 -28.31 6.02
C ASP A 110 11.56 -27.77 5.22
N VAL A 111 12.12 -28.62 4.35
CA VAL A 111 13.31 -28.31 3.54
C VAL A 111 13.06 -27.19 2.52
N ARG A 112 11.78 -26.85 2.25
CA ARG A 112 11.44 -25.77 1.31
C ARG A 112 11.68 -24.40 1.91
N VAL A 113 11.65 -24.24 3.24
CA VAL A 113 11.90 -22.95 3.90
C VAL A 113 13.34 -22.50 3.66
N ALA A 114 14.30 -23.40 3.83
CA ALA A 114 15.71 -23.13 3.54
C ALA A 114 15.97 -22.83 2.06
N LYS A 115 15.35 -23.61 1.15
CA LYS A 115 15.45 -23.37 -0.30
C LYS A 115 14.83 -22.04 -0.71
N ARG A 116 13.63 -21.69 -0.21
CA ARG A 116 12.98 -20.39 -0.46
C ARG A 116 13.87 -19.24 -0.05
N ARG A 117 14.51 -19.32 1.12
CA ARG A 117 15.45 -18.30 1.58
C ARG A 117 16.64 -18.13 0.63
N LYS A 118 17.24 -19.23 0.17
CA LYS A 118 18.32 -19.21 -0.84
C LYS A 118 17.86 -18.61 -2.18
N VAL A 119 16.64 -18.94 -2.62
CA VAL A 119 16.05 -18.38 -3.85
C VAL A 119 15.86 -16.87 -3.72
N ILE A 120 15.39 -16.40 -2.56
CA ILE A 120 15.23 -14.95 -2.30
C ILE A 120 16.58 -14.24 -2.34
N GLU A 121 17.61 -14.75 -1.66
CA GLU A 121 18.94 -14.14 -1.69
C GLU A 121 19.53 -14.13 -3.10
N ARG A 122 19.44 -15.25 -3.85
CA ARG A 122 19.92 -15.29 -5.23
C ARG A 122 19.14 -14.35 -6.15
N ALA A 123 17.83 -14.19 -5.93
CA ALA A 123 17.03 -13.25 -6.69
C ALA A 123 17.45 -11.79 -6.42
N LYS A 124 17.84 -11.45 -5.18
CA LYS A 124 18.39 -10.12 -4.86
C LYS A 124 19.71 -9.86 -5.58
N GLU A 125 20.61 -10.86 -5.60
CA GLU A 125 21.89 -10.77 -6.33
C GLU A 125 21.67 -10.57 -7.83
N LEU A 126 20.85 -11.41 -8.46
CA LEU A 126 20.54 -11.30 -9.89
C LEU A 126 19.90 -9.96 -10.25
N LEU A 127 19.03 -9.45 -9.38
CA LEU A 127 18.44 -8.13 -9.55
C LEU A 127 19.51 -7.03 -9.51
N ALA A 128 20.49 -7.14 -8.60
CA ALA A 128 21.61 -6.21 -8.53
C ALA A 128 22.47 -6.26 -9.81
N GLU A 129 22.77 -7.45 -10.33
CA GLU A 129 23.53 -7.65 -11.58
C GLU A 129 22.80 -7.01 -12.78
N ILE A 130 21.50 -7.27 -12.96
CA ILE A 130 20.70 -6.69 -14.05
C ILE A 130 20.66 -5.16 -13.97
N ILE A 131 20.59 -4.60 -12.76
CA ILE A 131 20.60 -3.15 -12.55
C ILE A 131 21.96 -2.55 -12.89
N GLU A 132 23.06 -3.28 -12.66
CA GLU A 132 24.39 -2.86 -13.07
C GLU A 132 24.60 -2.92 -14.59
N GLU A 133 24.10 -3.95 -15.27
CA GLU A 133 24.15 -4.04 -16.74
C GLU A 133 23.27 -2.97 -17.42
N SER A 134 22.15 -2.60 -16.79
CA SER A 134 21.27 -1.53 -17.28
C SER A 134 21.86 -0.11 -17.13
N ARG A 135 23.06 0.05 -16.56
CA ARG A 135 23.73 1.36 -16.37
C ARG A 135 24.36 1.95 -17.63
N GLU A 136 24.50 1.19 -18.72
CA GLU A 136 25.04 1.73 -19.99
C GLU A 136 23.99 2.36 -20.91
N GLU A 137 22.68 2.16 -20.66
CA GLU A 137 21.61 2.77 -21.45
C GLU A 137 20.68 3.65 -20.58
N GLY A 138 21.00 4.95 -20.53
CA GLY A 138 20.03 6.06 -20.48
C GLY A 138 19.03 6.14 -19.30
N GLU A 139 19.38 6.97 -18.32
CA GLU A 139 18.54 7.76 -17.40
C GLU A 139 17.31 7.16 -16.67
N SER A 140 17.39 7.25 -15.34
CA SER A 140 16.31 7.42 -14.34
C SER A 140 15.70 6.20 -13.62
N ILE A 141 16.34 5.02 -13.62
CA ILE A 141 15.90 3.90 -12.75
C ILE A 141 16.77 3.73 -11.49
N SER A 142 17.96 4.36 -11.46
CA SER A 142 18.85 4.36 -10.28
C SER A 142 18.16 4.93 -9.02
N GLU A 143 17.18 5.80 -9.20
CA GLU A 143 16.41 6.43 -8.12
C GLU A 143 15.31 5.51 -7.57
N SER A 144 14.65 4.75 -8.44
CA SER A 144 13.62 3.78 -8.05
C SER A 144 14.19 2.55 -7.34
N VAL A 145 15.41 2.15 -7.70
CA VAL A 145 16.12 1.03 -7.06
C VAL A 145 16.69 1.42 -5.69
N ARG A 146 17.22 2.64 -5.51
CA ARG A 146 17.64 3.14 -4.19
C ARG A 146 16.52 3.04 -3.15
N GLN A 147 15.27 3.17 -3.58
CA GLN A 147 14.09 3.07 -2.71
C GLN A 147 13.68 1.64 -2.37
N ALA A 148 14.06 0.64 -3.18
CA ALA A 148 13.69 -0.77 -2.95
C ALA A 148 14.63 -1.49 -1.96
N VAL A 149 15.84 -0.96 -1.75
CA VAL A 149 16.84 -1.50 -0.80
C VAL A 149 16.75 -0.85 0.59
N GLN A 150 16.02 0.26 0.73
CA GLN A 150 15.70 0.78 2.05
C GLN A 150 14.59 -0.08 2.65
N ALA A 151 14.97 -1.00 3.54
CA ALA A 151 14.14 -1.21 4.71
C ALA A 151 14.02 0.17 5.36
N GLU A 152 12.96 0.91 5.05
CA GLU A 152 12.73 2.22 5.67
C GLU A 152 12.33 1.93 7.11
N GLU A 153 13.37 1.85 7.94
CA GLU A 153 13.23 1.83 9.38
C GLU A 153 12.44 3.08 9.76
N ILE A 154 11.45 2.86 10.61
CA ILE A 154 10.72 3.93 11.28
C ILE A 154 11.76 4.84 11.94
N VAL A 155 11.76 6.11 11.57
CA VAL A 155 12.57 7.13 12.20
C VAL A 155 11.81 7.72 13.38
N THR A 156 12.52 8.36 14.31
CA THR A 156 11.89 9.16 15.36
C THR A 156 11.99 10.63 14.95
N TYR A 157 10.90 11.38 15.13
CA TYR A 157 10.79 12.75 14.67
C TYR A 157 10.38 13.70 15.80
N GLY A 158 11.03 14.86 15.84
CA GLY A 158 10.76 15.93 16.81
C GLY A 158 11.19 15.64 18.25
N PRO A 159 11.02 16.62 19.15
CA PRO A 159 11.35 16.50 20.58
C PRO A 159 10.53 15.42 21.30
N ASP A 160 9.34 15.09 20.80
CA ASP A 160 8.46 14.07 21.36
C ASP A 160 8.82 12.65 20.89
N HIS A 161 9.84 12.50 20.03
CA HIS A 161 10.30 11.22 19.46
C HIS A 161 9.20 10.41 18.74
N CYS A 162 8.28 11.10 18.07
CA CYS A 162 7.17 10.48 17.32
C CYS A 162 7.69 9.48 16.27
N PRO A 163 7.14 8.25 16.18
CA PRO A 163 7.45 7.34 15.10
C PRO A 163 7.00 7.92 13.75
N ALA A 164 7.90 7.92 12.78
CA ALA A 164 7.67 8.56 11.50
C ALA A 164 8.34 7.82 10.33
N GLY A 165 7.87 8.13 9.12
CA GLY A 165 8.53 7.78 7.88
C GLY A 165 9.69 8.74 7.58
N PRO A 166 10.65 8.32 6.74
CA PRO A 166 11.90 9.07 6.50
C PRO A 166 11.71 10.38 5.74
N ASN A 167 10.53 10.63 5.16
CA ASN A 167 10.29 11.79 4.28
C ASN A 167 9.40 12.87 4.90
N ILE A 168 9.23 12.91 6.23
CA ILE A 168 8.44 13.96 6.89
C ILE A 168 8.97 15.35 6.58
N ASP A 169 10.27 15.60 6.70
CA ASP A 169 10.87 16.92 6.43
C ASP A 169 10.72 17.36 4.98
N LYS A 170 10.94 16.43 4.06
CA LYS A 170 11.01 16.71 2.61
C LYS A 170 9.66 16.86 1.94
N SER A 171 8.58 16.43 2.60
CA SER A 171 7.24 16.43 2.00
C SER A 171 6.44 17.68 2.39
N ASP A 172 5.80 18.32 1.42
CA ASP A 172 4.87 19.44 1.65
C ASP A 172 3.54 19.00 2.29
N SER A 173 3.29 17.68 2.31
CA SER A 173 2.12 17.08 2.94
C SER A 173 2.53 15.91 3.82
N ILE A 174 1.78 15.68 4.88
CA ILE A 174 2.01 14.60 5.85
C ILE A 174 0.70 13.89 6.18
N ILE A 175 0.83 12.61 6.56
CA ILE A 175 -0.27 11.78 7.01
C ILE A 175 -0.05 11.48 8.50
N ILE A 176 -1.03 11.84 9.33
CA ILE A 176 -1.00 11.61 10.77
C ILE A 176 -1.81 10.35 11.07
N VAL A 177 -1.21 9.39 11.77
CA VAL A 177 -1.84 8.11 12.17
C VAL A 177 -1.78 7.90 13.68
N GLU A 178 -2.53 6.94 14.19
CA GLU A 178 -2.61 6.66 15.63
C GLU A 178 -1.31 6.06 16.17
N GLY A 179 -0.84 4.97 15.56
CA GLY A 179 0.22 4.14 16.13
C GLY A 179 1.38 3.83 15.20
N ARG A 180 2.46 3.34 15.81
CA ARG A 180 3.67 2.87 15.12
C ARG A 180 3.39 1.75 14.10
N ARG A 181 2.41 0.88 14.36
CA ARG A 181 2.04 -0.22 13.46
C ARG A 181 1.40 0.31 12.17
N ASP A 182 0.68 1.42 12.25
CA ASP A 182 0.11 2.10 11.08
C ASP A 182 1.20 2.72 10.21
N VAL A 183 2.19 3.39 10.84
CA VAL A 183 3.39 3.90 10.18
C VAL A 183 4.08 2.77 9.41
N LEU A 184 4.29 1.63 10.07
CA LEU A 184 4.92 0.47 9.46
C LEU A 184 4.13 -0.08 8.27
N ASN A 185 2.80 -0.15 8.39
CA ASN A 185 1.95 -0.64 7.32
C ASN A 185 1.93 0.31 6.12
N LEU A 186 1.89 1.62 6.37
CA LEU A 186 1.96 2.65 5.33
C LEU A 186 3.32 2.67 4.62
N LEU A 187 4.43 2.52 5.36
CA LEU A 187 5.77 2.41 4.80
C LEU A 187 5.94 1.17 3.92
N LYS A 188 5.43 0.00 4.37
CA LYS A 188 5.37 -1.23 3.54
C LYS A 188 4.65 -1.02 2.21
N HIS A 189 3.76 -0.03 2.15
CA HIS A 189 2.95 0.32 0.99
C HIS A 189 3.45 1.57 0.26
N GLY A 190 4.66 2.04 0.57
CA GLY A 190 5.34 3.13 -0.15
C GLY A 190 4.93 4.55 0.27
N VAL A 191 4.18 4.68 1.37
CA VAL A 191 3.77 5.97 1.94
C VAL A 191 4.80 6.40 2.98
N LYS A 192 5.66 7.35 2.61
CA LYS A 192 6.90 7.69 3.37
C LYS A 192 6.79 8.95 4.23
N ASN A 193 5.71 9.71 4.06
CA ASN A 193 5.41 10.98 4.74
C ASN A 193 4.37 10.79 5.83
N VAL A 194 4.55 9.77 6.67
CA VAL A 194 3.62 9.38 7.74
C VAL A 194 4.23 9.62 9.11
N ILE A 195 3.44 10.07 10.09
CA ILE A 195 3.85 10.27 11.49
C ILE A 195 2.77 9.78 12.45
N ALA A 196 3.16 9.12 13.54
CA ALA A 196 2.24 8.62 14.58
C ALA A 196 2.13 9.56 15.78
N VAL A 197 0.94 9.62 16.37
CA VAL A 197 0.61 10.37 17.60
C VAL A 197 0.99 9.57 18.87
N GLU A 198 0.95 8.23 18.82
CA GLU A 198 1.21 7.31 19.94
C GLU A 198 0.37 7.60 21.21
N GLY A 199 -0.95 7.63 21.05
CA GLY A 199 -1.91 7.74 22.16
C GLY A 199 -2.96 8.82 21.91
N THR A 200 -3.68 9.19 22.98
CA THR A 200 -4.71 10.23 22.91
C THR A 200 -4.08 11.63 22.95
N SER A 201 -3.16 11.88 23.89
CA SER A 201 -2.50 13.19 24.03
C SER A 201 -1.63 13.51 22.83
N ILE A 202 -2.03 14.51 22.04
CA ILE A 202 -1.32 14.84 20.80
C ILE A 202 0.00 15.56 21.09
N PRO A 203 1.14 15.04 20.58
CA PRO A 203 2.46 15.65 20.72
C PRO A 203 2.54 17.06 20.12
N GLN A 204 3.34 17.92 20.77
CA GLN A 204 3.59 19.28 20.31
C GLN A 204 4.24 19.30 18.93
N THR A 205 5.08 18.31 18.64
CA THR A 205 5.68 18.06 17.33
C THR A 205 4.64 18.00 16.21
N ILE A 206 3.50 17.34 16.45
CA ILE A 206 2.44 17.18 15.44
C ILE A 206 1.67 18.50 15.27
N ILE A 207 1.42 19.22 16.36
CA ILE A 207 0.76 20.53 16.33
C ILE A 207 1.59 21.53 15.52
N GLU A 208 2.90 21.55 15.69
CA GLU A 208 3.80 22.43 14.93
C GLU A 208 3.87 22.06 13.46
N LEU A 209 4.08 20.77 13.16
CA LEU A 209 4.05 20.26 11.79
C LEU A 209 2.75 20.59 11.06
N SER A 210 1.62 20.57 11.78
CA SER A 210 0.31 20.84 11.18
C SER A 210 0.13 22.25 10.66
N LYS A 211 0.90 23.22 11.16
CA LYS A 211 0.87 24.62 10.72
C LYS A 211 1.68 24.85 9.45
N GLU A 212 2.71 24.04 9.24
CA GLU A 212 3.68 24.22 8.16
C GLU A 212 3.35 23.40 6.92
N LYS A 213 2.67 22.26 7.08
CA LYS A 213 2.47 21.26 6.03
C LYS A 213 0.99 20.94 5.84
N ILE A 214 0.63 20.45 4.65
CA ILE A 214 -0.73 19.97 4.38
C ILE A 214 -0.95 18.65 5.12
N THR A 215 -1.94 18.59 5.99
CA THR A 215 -2.15 17.45 6.90
C THR A 215 -3.35 16.61 6.51
N THR A 216 -3.18 15.29 6.53
CA THR A 216 -4.29 14.33 6.44
C THR A 216 -4.28 13.45 7.67
N ALA A 217 -5.29 13.53 8.52
CA ALA A 217 -5.49 12.58 9.61
C ALA A 217 -6.06 11.27 9.03
N PHE A 218 -5.39 10.15 9.25
CA PHE A 218 -5.85 8.82 8.83
C PHE A 218 -5.98 7.92 10.06
N VAL A 219 -7.22 7.71 10.48
CA VAL A 219 -7.55 6.99 11.72
C VAL A 219 -8.33 5.71 11.47
N ASP A 220 -8.38 4.88 12.50
CA ASP A 220 -9.10 3.63 12.51
C ASP A 220 -10.62 3.78 12.37
N GLY A 221 -11.24 2.68 11.95
CA GLY A 221 -12.69 2.56 11.74
C GLY A 221 -13.46 2.24 13.01
N ASP A 222 -12.88 2.48 14.17
CA ASP A 222 -13.38 2.10 15.47
C ASP A 222 -13.66 3.35 16.35
N ARG A 223 -13.91 3.13 17.65
CA ARG A 223 -14.17 4.21 18.61
C ARG A 223 -12.87 4.88 19.07
N GLY A 224 -11.75 4.16 19.15
CA GLY A 224 -10.45 4.70 19.52
C GLY A 224 -9.99 5.76 18.52
N GLY A 225 -10.00 5.43 17.23
CA GLY A 225 -9.64 6.34 16.15
C GLY A 225 -10.55 7.57 16.08
N GLU A 226 -11.83 7.46 16.43
CA GLU A 226 -12.73 8.61 16.50
C GLU A 226 -12.37 9.59 17.62
N LEU A 227 -11.96 9.09 18.78
CA LEU A 227 -11.56 9.94 19.90
C LEU A 227 -10.28 10.71 19.56
N ILE A 228 -9.29 10.04 18.98
CA ILE A 228 -8.02 10.65 18.57
C ILE A 228 -8.27 11.69 17.46
N LEU A 229 -9.14 11.38 16.50
CA LEU A 229 -9.50 12.33 15.46
C LEU A 229 -10.17 13.59 16.02
N ARG A 230 -11.08 13.44 16.99
CA ARG A 230 -11.72 14.59 17.67
C ARG A 230 -10.69 15.44 18.39
N GLU A 231 -9.75 14.82 19.08
CA GLU A 231 -8.66 15.55 19.75
C GLU A 231 -7.77 16.27 18.72
N LEU A 232 -7.41 15.61 17.62
CA LEU A 232 -6.59 16.18 16.53
C LEU A 232 -7.25 17.41 15.93
N LEU A 233 -8.55 17.36 15.68
CA LEU A 233 -9.32 18.48 15.15
C LEU A 233 -9.43 19.66 16.14
N GLN A 234 -9.27 19.43 17.44
CA GLN A 234 -9.32 20.48 18.46
C GLN A 234 -7.99 21.19 18.67
N VAL A 235 -6.87 20.46 18.55
CA VAL A 235 -5.54 20.99 18.91
C VAL A 235 -4.60 21.22 17.74
N ALA A 236 -4.80 20.54 16.60
CA ALA A 236 -3.94 20.61 15.41
C ALA A 236 -4.71 21.13 14.18
N GLU A 237 -3.98 21.69 13.21
CA GLU A 237 -4.54 22.18 11.95
C GLU A 237 -4.63 21.02 10.95
N ILE A 238 -5.80 20.37 10.87
CA ILE A 238 -6.05 19.25 9.96
C ILE A 238 -6.74 19.74 8.68
N ASP A 239 -6.19 19.48 7.49
CA ASP A 239 -6.85 19.83 6.23
C ASP A 239 -7.83 18.75 5.76
N PHE A 240 -7.44 17.48 5.89
CA PHE A 240 -8.21 16.34 5.41
C PHE A 240 -8.32 15.21 6.42
N VAL A 241 -9.41 14.46 6.34
CA VAL A 241 -9.68 13.28 7.14
C VAL A 241 -9.90 12.07 6.23
N ALA A 242 -9.15 11.01 6.49
CA ALA A 242 -9.36 9.68 5.94
C ALA A 242 -9.71 8.73 7.09
N ARG A 243 -10.59 7.76 6.84
CA ARG A 243 -10.92 6.71 7.81
C ARG A 243 -10.81 5.33 7.21
N ALA A 244 -10.32 4.39 8.01
CA ALA A 244 -10.44 2.99 7.68
C ALA A 244 -11.93 2.57 7.62
N PRO A 245 -12.28 1.51 6.87
CA PRO A 245 -13.62 0.95 6.90
C PRO A 245 -14.06 0.61 8.34
N PRO A 246 -15.38 0.63 8.65
CA PRO A 246 -15.86 0.28 9.98
C PRO A 246 -15.28 -1.05 10.46
N THR A 247 -14.89 -1.09 11.75
CA THR A 247 -14.30 -2.26 12.42
C THR A 247 -12.99 -2.75 11.82
N ARG A 248 -12.23 -1.91 11.10
CA ARG A 248 -10.87 -2.20 10.66
C ARG A 248 -9.88 -1.16 11.17
N GLU A 249 -8.68 -1.67 11.44
CA GLU A 249 -7.52 -0.89 11.88
C GLU A 249 -6.57 -0.66 10.69
N VAL A 250 -5.92 0.50 10.66
CA VAL A 250 -4.99 0.91 9.60
C VAL A 250 -3.82 -0.05 9.49
N GLU A 251 -3.35 -0.62 10.60
CA GLU A 251 -2.29 -1.62 10.68
C GLU A 251 -2.53 -2.91 9.86
N GLU A 252 -3.79 -3.28 9.61
CA GLU A 252 -4.16 -4.49 8.86
C GLU A 252 -4.73 -4.20 7.47
N LEU A 253 -4.77 -2.93 7.05
CA LEU A 253 -5.33 -2.59 5.76
C LEU A 253 -4.44 -3.06 4.60
N PRO A 254 -5.00 -3.75 3.59
CA PRO A 254 -4.29 -4.02 2.36
C PRO A 254 -4.15 -2.75 1.52
N TYR A 255 -3.09 -2.67 0.71
CA TYR A 255 -2.78 -1.58 -0.22
C TYR A 255 -4.00 -0.93 -0.91
N LYS A 256 -4.90 -1.74 -1.48
CA LYS A 256 -6.09 -1.24 -2.20
C LYS A 256 -7.03 -0.43 -1.31
N LEU A 257 -7.16 -0.79 -0.03
CA LEU A 257 -8.04 -0.09 0.91
C LEU A 257 -7.38 1.19 1.44
N ILE A 258 -6.06 1.18 1.69
CA ILE A 258 -5.29 2.38 2.05
C ILE A 258 -5.43 3.44 0.96
N MET A 259 -5.13 3.08 -0.29
CA MET A 259 -5.20 4.03 -1.41
C MET A 259 -6.63 4.53 -1.65
N LYS A 260 -7.64 3.68 -1.45
CA LYS A 260 -9.05 4.09 -1.54
C LYS A 260 -9.42 5.08 -0.43
N ALA A 261 -9.00 4.84 0.81
CA ALA A 261 -9.27 5.73 1.94
C ALA A 261 -8.60 7.10 1.75
N LEU A 262 -7.31 7.12 1.38
CA LEU A 262 -6.58 8.37 1.14
C LEU A 262 -7.10 9.15 -0.09
N LYS A 263 -7.55 8.45 -1.14
CA LYS A 263 -8.15 9.10 -2.32
C LYS A 263 -9.53 9.71 -2.02
N ASN A 264 -10.30 9.08 -1.15
CA ASN A 264 -11.64 9.51 -0.75
C ASN A 264 -11.63 10.32 0.57
N LYS A 265 -10.47 10.88 0.94
CA LYS A 265 -10.38 11.78 2.10
C LYS A 265 -11.32 12.97 1.92
N ILE A 266 -11.90 13.41 3.03
CA ILE A 266 -12.83 14.54 3.05
C ILE A 266 -12.19 15.73 3.77
N PRO A 267 -12.54 16.97 3.41
CA PRO A 267 -12.07 18.14 4.15
C PRO A 267 -12.43 18.06 5.64
N ALA A 268 -11.52 18.48 6.51
CA ALA A 268 -11.73 18.43 7.96
C ALA A 268 -12.95 19.26 8.41
N GLU A 269 -13.19 20.41 7.79
CA GLU A 269 -14.38 21.25 8.04
C GLU A 269 -15.67 20.48 7.78
N GLN A 270 -15.75 19.78 6.63
CA GLN A 270 -16.91 18.95 6.29
C GLN A 270 -17.10 17.80 7.29
N TYR A 271 -16.00 17.21 7.79
CA TYR A 271 -16.09 16.17 8.82
C TYR A 271 -16.60 16.75 10.15
N ALA A 272 -16.09 17.91 10.58
CA ALA A 272 -16.53 18.53 11.82
C ALA A 272 -17.99 18.98 11.80
N ASP A 273 -18.48 19.49 10.67
CA ASP A 273 -19.88 19.87 10.50
C ASP A 273 -20.83 18.66 10.58
N MET A 274 -20.40 17.49 10.08
CA MET A 274 -21.19 16.26 10.16
C MET A 274 -21.31 15.71 11.59
N TYR A 275 -20.36 16.03 12.47
CA TYR A 275 -20.25 15.44 13.82
C TYR A 275 -20.29 16.49 14.95
N ASN A 276 -20.64 17.75 14.65
CA ASN A 276 -20.70 18.89 15.59
C ASN A 276 -19.41 19.05 16.44
N ILE A 277 -18.24 18.99 15.81
CA ILE A 277 -16.94 19.15 16.51
C ILE A 277 -16.50 20.62 16.43
N GLU A 278 -16.23 21.25 17.57
CA GLU A 278 -15.64 22.59 17.62
C GLU A 278 -14.15 22.53 17.22
N ILE A 279 -13.82 22.96 16.00
CA ILE A 279 -12.44 23.12 15.53
C ILE A 279 -11.91 24.50 15.95
N LYS A 280 -10.67 24.57 16.43
CA LYS A 280 -9.96 25.86 16.54
C LYS A 280 -9.73 26.44 15.13
N LYS A 281 -10.53 27.45 14.78
CA LYS A 281 -10.38 28.18 13.51
C LYS A 281 -8.98 28.82 13.41
N LYS A 282 -8.39 28.76 12.21
CA LYS A 282 -7.28 29.64 11.82
C LYS A 282 -7.68 31.10 12.07
N GLU A 283 -6.96 31.79 12.95
CA GLU A 283 -6.73 33.23 12.75
C GLU A 283 -5.78 33.36 11.55
N ARG A 284 -6.34 33.26 10.34
CA ARG A 284 -5.73 33.94 9.20
C ARG A 284 -5.81 35.44 9.49
N PRO A 285 -4.83 36.27 9.09
CA PRO A 285 -5.00 37.71 9.08
C PRO A 285 -6.34 38.06 8.45
N GLN A 286 -7.18 38.77 9.21
CA GLN A 286 -8.51 39.18 8.80
C GLN A 286 -8.45 39.91 7.45
N ALA A 287 -8.96 39.28 6.41
CA ALA A 287 -9.86 40.02 5.53
C ALA A 287 -11.18 40.17 6.32
N PRO A 288 -11.79 41.36 6.40
CA PRO A 288 -12.74 41.67 7.47
C PRO A 288 -13.94 40.72 7.49
N GLU A 289 -14.22 40.13 8.65
CA GLU A 289 -15.46 39.43 8.94
C GLU A 289 -16.64 40.40 8.87
N VAL A 290 -17.69 40.02 8.15
CA VAL A 290 -19.03 40.56 8.41
C VAL A 290 -19.88 39.42 8.95
N GLN A 291 -20.10 39.47 10.26
CA GLN A 291 -21.00 38.59 10.99
C GLN A 291 -22.44 38.75 10.47
N GLU A 292 -23.13 37.62 10.35
CA GLU A 292 -24.56 37.55 10.08
C GLU A 292 -25.37 38.35 11.11
N LYS A 293 -26.14 39.32 10.64
CA LYS A 293 -27.43 39.67 11.24
C LYS A 293 -28.52 39.21 10.28
N ALA A 294 -29.36 38.28 10.71
CA ALA A 294 -30.65 38.03 10.08
C ALA A 294 -31.59 39.26 10.27
N PRO A 295 -32.66 39.37 9.49
CA PRO A 295 -32.71 39.75 8.09
C PRO A 295 -33.29 41.15 7.94
N ALA A 296 -32.66 42.03 7.15
CA ALA A 296 -33.25 43.30 6.74
C ALA A 296 -33.22 43.42 5.21
N LYS A 297 -34.41 43.68 4.67
CA LYS A 297 -34.76 43.88 3.25
C LYS A 297 -33.82 44.84 2.50
N PRO A 298 -33.80 44.73 1.16
CA PRO A 298 -32.62 44.84 0.30
C PRO A 298 -32.19 46.28 0.06
N LYS A 299 -30.88 46.49 -0.09
CA LYS A 299 -30.34 47.66 -0.80
C LYS A 299 -29.27 47.22 -1.78
N GLU A 300 -29.66 47.38 -3.04
CA GLU A 300 -28.85 47.32 -4.25
C GLU A 300 -27.50 48.04 -4.08
N SER A 301 -26.41 47.39 -4.47
CA SER A 301 -25.26 48.10 -5.03
C SER A 301 -24.63 47.22 -6.10
N LYS A 302 -24.56 47.79 -7.30
CA LYS A 302 -24.16 47.17 -8.57
C LYS A 302 -22.68 46.80 -8.52
N PHE A 303 -22.34 45.53 -8.77
CA PHE A 303 -20.99 45.14 -9.15
C PHE A 303 -20.69 45.73 -10.53
N VAL A 304 -19.67 46.58 -10.63
CA VAL A 304 -19.15 47.07 -11.92
C VAL A 304 -18.22 45.97 -12.45
N LEU A 305 -18.66 45.25 -13.48
CA LEU A 305 -17.86 44.27 -14.20
C LEU A 305 -16.71 44.99 -14.93
N SER A 306 -15.52 44.39 -14.97
CA SER A 306 -14.44 44.91 -15.82
C SER A 306 -14.81 44.76 -17.31
N SER A 307 -14.27 45.63 -18.18
CA SER A 307 -14.58 45.64 -19.63
C SER A 307 -14.32 44.29 -20.33
N GLU A 308 -13.40 43.48 -19.80
CA GLU A 308 -13.15 42.11 -20.28
C GLU A 308 -14.21 41.10 -19.80
N GLN A 309 -14.68 41.24 -18.55
CA GLN A 309 -15.74 40.39 -18.00
C GLN A 309 -17.10 40.66 -18.65
N GLU A 310 -17.41 41.91 -19.00
CA GLU A 310 -18.60 42.23 -19.80
C GLU A 310 -18.54 41.57 -21.18
N ARG A 311 -17.37 41.55 -21.81
CA ARG A 311 -17.17 40.88 -23.10
C ARG A 311 -17.36 39.37 -22.98
N TYR A 312 -16.82 38.74 -21.93
CA TYR A 312 -17.02 37.32 -21.67
C TYR A 312 -18.48 36.99 -21.34
N LYS A 313 -19.17 37.87 -20.60
CA LYS A 313 -20.61 37.76 -20.31
C LYS A 313 -21.44 37.78 -21.59
N ASN A 314 -21.18 38.73 -22.49
CA ASN A 314 -21.89 38.84 -23.77
C ASN A 314 -21.65 37.60 -24.66
N ILE A 315 -20.40 37.15 -24.79
CA ILE A 315 -20.07 35.94 -25.56
C ILE A 315 -20.73 34.71 -24.94
N LEU A 316 -20.71 34.58 -23.60
CA LEU A 316 -21.32 33.44 -22.91
C LEU A 316 -22.85 33.45 -23.07
N HIS A 317 -23.49 34.62 -23.06
CA HIS A 317 -24.92 34.76 -23.30
C HIS A 317 -25.29 34.37 -24.75
N ASP A 318 -24.48 34.78 -25.73
CA ASP A 318 -24.71 34.46 -27.15
C ASP A 318 -24.55 32.96 -27.47
N ILE A 319 -23.69 32.24 -26.74
CA ILE A 319 -23.46 30.81 -26.96
C ILE A 319 -24.22 29.90 -25.98
N SER A 320 -24.87 30.46 -24.96
CA SER A 320 -25.62 29.71 -23.94
C SER A 320 -26.74 28.90 -24.59
N GLY A 321 -26.75 27.58 -24.38
CA GLY A 321 -27.73 26.65 -24.95
C GLY A 321 -27.39 26.16 -26.37
N THR A 322 -26.23 26.54 -26.93
CA THR A 322 -25.81 26.13 -28.27
C THR A 322 -24.71 25.06 -28.28
N LEU A 323 -24.15 24.71 -27.12
CA LEU A 323 -23.01 23.76 -26.96
C LEU A 323 -21.79 24.13 -27.81
N LYS A 324 -21.54 25.44 -27.96
CA LYS A 324 -20.39 25.99 -28.69
C LYS A 324 -19.36 26.59 -27.74
N ALA A 325 -18.13 26.67 -28.22
CA ALA A 325 -17.01 27.32 -27.60
C ALA A 325 -16.42 28.37 -28.54
N VAL A 326 -15.99 29.50 -27.98
CA VAL A 326 -15.31 30.59 -28.67
C VAL A 326 -13.91 30.71 -28.10
N LEU A 327 -12.91 30.62 -28.97
CA LEU A 327 -11.50 30.78 -28.64
C LEU A 327 -11.09 32.23 -28.93
N LEU A 328 -10.45 32.88 -27.96
CA LEU A 328 -10.03 34.28 -28.05
C LEU A 328 -8.51 34.40 -27.92
N ASN A 329 -7.91 35.35 -28.63
CA ASN A 329 -6.50 35.71 -28.49
C ASN A 329 -6.27 36.68 -27.31
N LYS A 330 -5.02 37.10 -27.08
CA LYS A 330 -4.65 38.05 -26.01
C LYS A 330 -5.35 39.42 -26.13
N ASP A 331 -5.69 39.86 -27.33
CA ASP A 331 -6.44 41.11 -27.60
C ASP A 331 -7.97 40.93 -27.48
N GLY A 332 -8.41 39.74 -27.05
CA GLY A 332 -9.79 39.33 -26.94
C GLY A 332 -10.51 39.13 -28.28
N LYS A 333 -9.82 39.17 -29.42
CA LYS A 333 -10.41 38.89 -30.74
C LYS A 333 -10.73 37.40 -30.89
N GLU A 334 -11.86 37.10 -31.53
CA GLU A 334 -12.28 35.73 -31.83
C GLU A 334 -11.33 35.09 -32.85
N ILE A 335 -10.72 33.97 -32.46
CA ILE A 335 -9.87 33.14 -33.34
C ILE A 335 -10.77 32.16 -34.10
N LYS A 336 -11.64 31.45 -33.37
CA LYS A 336 -12.48 30.37 -33.93
C LYS A 336 -13.67 30.07 -33.02
N LYS A 337 -14.80 29.68 -33.62
CA LYS A 337 -15.95 29.08 -32.94
C LYS A 337 -16.02 27.60 -33.26
N ILE A 338 -16.10 26.75 -32.24
CA ILE A 338 -16.07 25.29 -32.38
C ILE A 338 -17.13 24.62 -31.48
N PRO A 339 -17.58 23.39 -31.79
CA PRO A 339 -18.43 22.63 -30.88
C PRO A 339 -17.68 22.26 -29.59
N VAL A 340 -18.36 22.27 -28.44
CA VAL A 340 -17.75 21.90 -27.13
C VAL A 340 -17.19 20.46 -27.15
N ARG A 341 -17.79 19.56 -27.92
CA ARG A 341 -17.31 18.18 -28.08
C ARG A 341 -15.91 18.08 -28.66
N GLU A 342 -15.53 19.04 -29.51
CA GLU A 342 -14.24 19.07 -30.19
C GLU A 342 -13.22 19.95 -29.45
N LEU A 343 -13.64 20.63 -28.38
CA LEU A 343 -12.84 21.61 -27.65
C LEU A 343 -11.50 21.03 -27.17
N THR A 344 -11.48 19.82 -26.62
CA THR A 344 -10.24 19.23 -26.12
C THR A 344 -9.24 18.85 -27.21
N ASP A 345 -9.73 18.55 -28.42
CA ASP A 345 -8.89 18.13 -29.54
C ASP A 345 -8.41 19.33 -30.36
N ASP A 346 -9.24 20.35 -30.52
CA ASP A 346 -8.88 21.59 -31.20
C ASP A 346 -7.93 22.46 -30.36
N LEU A 347 -8.08 22.48 -29.03
CA LEU A 347 -7.11 23.13 -28.13
C LEU A 347 -5.70 22.51 -28.20
N LYS A 348 -5.56 21.28 -28.70
CA LYS A 348 -4.25 20.66 -28.95
C LYS A 348 -3.62 21.07 -30.29
N LYS A 349 -4.41 21.57 -31.22
CA LYS A 349 -3.97 21.88 -32.59
C LYS A 349 -3.75 23.38 -32.82
N ILE A 350 -4.52 24.21 -32.13
CA ILE A 350 -4.52 25.67 -32.32
C ILE A 350 -3.54 26.31 -31.32
N SER A 351 -2.58 27.07 -31.84
CA SER A 351 -1.70 27.95 -31.05
C SER A 351 -2.34 29.34 -30.85
N ASP A 352 -1.82 30.13 -29.90
CA ASP A 352 -2.22 31.52 -29.64
C ASP A 352 -3.60 31.75 -29.01
N VAL A 353 -4.19 30.70 -28.41
CA VAL A 353 -5.40 30.82 -27.59
C VAL A 353 -5.06 31.36 -26.20
N TYR A 354 -5.71 32.45 -25.79
CA TYR A 354 -5.53 33.06 -24.47
C TYR A 354 -6.74 32.87 -23.56
N THR A 355 -7.96 32.98 -24.11
CA THR A 355 -9.22 32.78 -23.37
C THR A 355 -10.13 31.82 -24.11
N VAL A 356 -10.78 30.92 -23.36
CA VAL A 356 -11.79 29.98 -23.87
C VAL A 356 -13.12 30.28 -23.20
N VAL A 357 -14.14 30.64 -23.98
CA VAL A 357 -15.52 30.84 -23.48
C VAL A 357 -16.40 29.73 -24.06
N PHE A 358 -17.06 28.92 -23.25
CA PHE A 358 -17.82 27.80 -23.76
C PHE A 358 -19.09 27.46 -22.96
N ASP A 359 -20.08 26.94 -23.68
CA ASP A 359 -21.36 26.51 -23.11
C ASP A 359 -21.25 25.09 -22.52
N GLY A 360 -20.66 24.98 -21.32
CA GLY A 360 -20.49 23.70 -20.66
C GLY A 360 -19.91 23.78 -19.24
N VAL A 361 -19.67 22.60 -18.65
CA VAL A 361 -19.09 22.46 -17.31
C VAL A 361 -17.57 22.45 -17.40
N VAL A 362 -16.91 23.27 -16.57
CA VAL A 362 -15.45 23.30 -16.47
C VAL A 362 -14.97 22.08 -15.68
N THR A 363 -14.20 21.20 -16.34
CA THR A 363 -13.68 19.95 -15.78
C THR A 363 -12.18 20.02 -15.52
N GLN A 364 -11.64 19.14 -14.66
CA GLN A 364 -10.20 19.04 -14.39
C GLN A 364 -9.39 18.83 -15.69
N ARG A 365 -9.85 17.93 -16.57
CA ARG A 365 -9.20 17.64 -17.86
C ARG A 365 -9.06 18.87 -18.74
N LEU A 366 -10.03 19.78 -18.71
CA LEU A 366 -9.98 21.02 -19.49
C LEU A 366 -8.98 22.02 -18.88
N LEU A 367 -8.90 22.09 -17.55
CA LEU A 367 -7.94 22.95 -16.84
C LEU A 367 -6.50 22.49 -17.03
N ASP A 368 -6.26 21.19 -17.06
CA ASP A 368 -4.93 20.63 -17.30
C ASP A 368 -4.46 20.96 -18.73
N ILE A 369 -5.32 20.74 -19.74
CA ILE A 369 -5.03 21.11 -21.15
C ILE A 369 -4.77 22.61 -21.30
N ALA A 370 -5.56 23.44 -20.61
CA ALA A 370 -5.38 24.88 -20.63
C ALA A 370 -4.05 25.32 -20.00
N SER A 371 -3.66 24.69 -18.89
CA SER A 371 -2.37 24.94 -18.24
C SER A 371 -1.20 24.55 -19.15
N ASP A 372 -1.25 23.37 -19.77
CA ASP A 372 -0.20 22.88 -20.67
C ASP A 372 -0.04 23.74 -21.92
N ARG A 373 -1.13 24.38 -22.37
CA ARG A 373 -1.17 25.24 -23.56
C ARG A 373 -0.98 26.73 -23.27
N GLY A 374 -0.82 27.11 -22.00
CA GLY A 374 -0.64 28.51 -21.60
C GLY A 374 -1.90 29.38 -21.76
N ILE A 375 -3.09 28.79 -21.72
CA ILE A 375 -4.37 29.48 -21.78
C ILE A 375 -4.64 30.10 -20.40
N SER A 376 -4.77 31.43 -20.33
CA SER A 376 -4.87 32.12 -19.05
C SER A 376 -6.29 32.20 -18.49
N ASN A 377 -7.33 32.13 -19.33
CA ASN A 377 -8.72 32.24 -18.86
C ASN A 377 -9.62 31.13 -19.45
N ILE A 378 -10.42 30.52 -18.59
CA ILE A 378 -11.51 29.62 -18.97
C ILE A 378 -12.82 30.16 -18.41
N VAL A 379 -13.79 30.35 -19.29
CA VAL A 379 -15.14 30.82 -18.95
C VAL A 379 -16.15 29.74 -19.32
N GLY A 380 -16.93 29.28 -18.36
CA GLY A 380 -17.94 28.24 -18.55
C GLY A 380 -19.25 28.53 -17.82
N ILE A 381 -20.25 27.66 -18.00
CA ILE A 381 -21.56 27.82 -17.35
C ILE A 381 -21.44 27.50 -15.85
N LYS A 382 -20.79 26.38 -15.51
CA LYS A 382 -20.60 25.91 -14.13
C LYS A 382 -19.21 25.31 -13.95
N LEU A 383 -18.70 25.36 -12.72
CA LEU A 383 -17.51 24.63 -12.30
C LEU A 383 -17.92 23.19 -11.91
N GLY A 384 -17.29 22.19 -12.50
CA GLY A 384 -17.48 20.78 -12.12
C GLY A 384 -16.60 20.38 -10.93
N ASN A 385 -16.47 19.08 -10.69
CA ASN A 385 -15.56 18.52 -9.67
C ASN A 385 -14.10 18.73 -10.09
N VAL A 386 -13.56 19.89 -9.75
CA VAL A 386 -12.17 20.30 -9.99
C VAL A 386 -11.41 20.16 -8.68
N ILE A 387 -10.38 19.30 -8.68
CA ILE A 387 -9.58 18.95 -7.50
C ILE A 387 -8.45 19.98 -7.31
N LYS A 388 -7.92 20.53 -8.41
CA LYS A 388 -6.84 21.51 -8.39
C LYS A 388 -7.03 22.54 -9.51
N LYS A 389 -7.07 23.82 -9.14
CA LYS A 389 -7.06 24.93 -10.11
C LYS A 389 -5.59 25.33 -10.35
N PRO A 390 -5.07 25.20 -11.58
CA PRO A 390 -3.74 25.71 -11.89
C PRO A 390 -3.69 27.23 -11.63
N THR A 391 -2.66 27.71 -10.94
CA THR A 391 -2.46 29.16 -10.69
C THR A 391 -2.30 29.97 -11.97
N SER A 392 -1.90 29.31 -13.07
CA SER A 392 -1.77 29.86 -14.41
C SER A 392 -3.11 30.07 -15.14
N VAL A 393 -4.21 29.48 -14.66
CA VAL A 393 -5.50 29.47 -15.35
C VAL A 393 -6.60 30.03 -14.46
N ARG A 394 -7.10 31.22 -14.80
CA ARG A 394 -8.26 31.83 -14.16
C ARG A 394 -9.55 31.21 -14.68
N VAL A 395 -10.43 30.79 -13.77
CA VAL A 395 -11.73 30.21 -14.11
C VAL A 395 -12.84 31.18 -13.74
N LEU A 396 -13.73 31.47 -14.69
CA LEU A 396 -14.93 32.29 -14.51
C LEU A 396 -16.17 31.46 -14.83
N THR A 397 -17.19 31.52 -13.98
CA THR A 397 -18.49 30.88 -14.24
C THR A 397 -19.57 31.91 -14.53
N LYS A 398 -20.69 31.47 -15.11
CA LYS A 398 -21.86 32.33 -15.38
C LYS A 398 -22.31 33.08 -14.13
N ASP A 399 -22.42 32.40 -12.99
CA ASP A 399 -22.81 32.99 -11.70
C ASP A 399 -21.84 34.08 -11.20
N GLN A 400 -20.61 34.14 -11.72
CA GLN A 400 -19.60 35.15 -11.39
C GLN A 400 -19.55 36.31 -12.38
N LEU A 401 -20.27 36.19 -13.51
CA LEU A 401 -20.35 37.19 -14.56
C LEU A 401 -21.75 37.86 -14.61
N GLU A 402 -22.75 37.26 -13.98
CA GLU A 402 -24.10 37.84 -13.80
C GLU A 402 -24.16 38.83 -12.66
#